data_AF-A0AAV1Z249-F1
#
_entry.id   AF-A0AAV1Z249-F1
#
_cell.length_a   1.000
_cell.length_b   1.000
_cell.length_c   1.000
_cell.angle_alpha   90.00
_cell.angle_beta   90.00
_cell.angle_gamma   90.00
#
_symmetry.space_group_name_H-M   'P 1'
#
loop_
_entity.id
_entity.type
_entity.pdbx_description
1 polymer ?
#
loop_
_entity_poly.entity_id
_entity_poly.type
_entity_poly.pdbx_seq_one_letter_code
_entity_poly.pdbx_strand_id
1 'polypeptide(L)'
;MGHRARRFQERYAVLTIGASVESGQDAPRKKKQLFTPKIMSDTNGYTNGMTNGHNGCNSEPVGQHWTVGLLNSQCRYLTAESFGFKVNANGVGLKKKQLWTLEPYGDDDSVCLRSHLDRYLSVDHFGNVTCESEEKLEGVKFFVAVANDGTGRWALRNAMRGYFLGAANDKLLCSAKVPGPAELWTVHLAARPQVNIRSVGRRRYARLSTDHEAIHVDANTPWGEDTLFTLEFHEGKYAIHTCNDKYLKFDGSLSETLVPECLFTLEFHSGYLALRDNLGRYVAPLGSRAVLKTRSQTVTKDELFFLEDSVPQAAFVAFNGKYVSVKQGVDVTANQDEISDHEIFQLEYDISSKKWCVRTMQDKYWSLQSSSGIQANADKGYVT
;
A
#
# COMPACT_ATOMS: atom_id res chain seq x y z
N MET A 1 -14.81 -19.39 27.13
CA MET A 1 -13.65 -18.89 27.90
C MET A 1 -12.46 -18.88 26.95
N GLY A 2 -12.07 -17.80 26.28
CA GLY A 2 -11.89 -16.43 26.77
C GLY A 2 -10.39 -16.09 26.74
N HIS A 3 -9.67 -16.37 25.64
CA HIS A 3 -8.28 -15.92 25.49
C HIS A 3 -8.27 -14.50 24.93
N ARG A 4 -8.23 -13.56 25.87
CA ARG A 4 -7.95 -12.14 25.67
C ARG A 4 -6.53 -12.01 25.10
N ALA A 5 -6.41 -11.78 23.79
CA ALA A 5 -5.18 -11.29 23.21
C ALA A 5 -4.87 -9.93 23.84
N ARG A 6 -3.71 -9.81 24.49
CA ARG A 6 -3.24 -8.53 25.05
C ARG A 6 -2.96 -7.60 23.86
N ARG A 7 -3.84 -6.61 23.67
CA ARG A 7 -3.60 -5.44 22.79
C ARG A 7 -2.37 -4.70 23.31
N PHE A 8 -1.31 -4.63 22.50
CA PHE A 8 -0.26 -3.62 22.66
C PHE A 8 -0.66 -2.43 21.77
N GLN A 9 -1.15 -1.36 22.40
CA GLN A 9 -1.35 -0.06 21.77
C GLN A 9 -0.06 0.75 21.90
N GLU A 10 0.87 0.59 20.96
CA GLU A 10 1.89 1.60 20.73
C GLU A 10 1.63 2.18 19.34
N ARG A 11 1.17 3.43 19.35
CA ARG A 11 0.69 4.21 18.19
C ARG A 11 1.83 4.59 17.23
N TYR A 12 3.05 4.61 17.75
CA TYR A 12 4.32 4.61 17.04
C TYR A 12 5.34 3.91 17.93
N ALA A 13 6.47 3.47 17.35
CA ALA A 13 7.59 3.01 18.16
C ALA A 13 8.20 4.22 18.90
N VAL A 14 8.22 4.20 20.23
CA VAL A 14 9.02 5.14 21.03
C VAL A 14 10.38 4.52 21.25
N LEU A 15 11.40 5.07 20.60
CA LEU A 15 12.77 4.57 20.69
C LEU A 15 13.53 5.33 21.77
N THR A 16 14.08 4.60 22.74
CA THR A 16 14.96 5.19 23.75
C THR A 16 16.38 5.30 23.17
N ILE A 17 16.92 6.51 23.09
CA ILE A 17 18.31 6.73 22.71
C ILE A 17 19.17 6.63 23.98
N GLY A 18 19.91 5.54 24.11
CA GLY A 18 20.92 5.36 25.17
C GLY A 18 22.32 5.57 24.62
N ALA A 19 23.11 6.45 25.24
CA ALA A 19 24.55 6.45 25.03
C ALA A 19 25.13 5.18 25.66
N SER A 20 25.67 4.27 24.84
CA SER A 20 26.55 3.22 25.36
C SER A 20 27.89 3.86 25.70
N VAL A 21 28.05 4.29 26.94
CA VAL A 21 29.38 4.58 27.48
C VAL A 21 29.99 3.21 27.81
N GLU A 22 30.94 2.75 27.00
CA GLU A 22 31.83 1.67 27.42
C GLU A 22 32.74 2.19 28.54
N SER A 23 32.22 2.18 29.78
CA SER A 23 33.07 2.20 30.96
C SER A 23 33.34 0.74 31.35
N GLY A 24 34.58 0.31 31.15
CA GLY A 24 35.06 -0.97 31.65
C GLY A 24 34.99 -0.99 33.17
N GLN A 25 34.09 -1.80 33.74
CA GLN A 25 34.32 -2.60 34.95
C GLN A 25 33.09 -3.49 35.25
N ASP A 26 33.39 -4.71 35.70
CA ASP A 26 32.50 -5.86 35.92
C ASP A 26 31.27 -5.60 36.82
N ALA A 27 30.07 -5.99 36.34
CA ALA A 27 28.90 -6.34 37.14
C ALA A 27 27.86 -7.16 36.32
N PRO A 28 27.00 -8.00 36.95
CA PRO A 28 26.62 -9.30 36.39
C PRO A 28 25.50 -9.26 35.34
N ARG A 29 25.68 -10.08 34.29
CA ARG A 29 24.72 -10.33 33.21
C ARG A 29 23.40 -10.92 33.72
N LYS A 30 22.36 -10.10 33.88
CA LYS A 30 20.97 -10.57 33.74
C LYS A 30 20.61 -10.54 32.25
N LYS A 31 20.42 -11.73 31.66
CA LYS A 31 19.91 -11.91 30.30
C LYS A 31 18.51 -11.30 30.19
N LYS A 32 18.40 -10.03 29.78
CA LYS A 32 17.20 -9.54 29.11
C LYS A 32 17.23 -10.15 27.71
N GLN A 33 16.28 -11.05 27.41
CA GLN A 33 16.01 -11.45 26.03
C GLN A 33 15.69 -10.17 25.25
N LEU A 34 16.65 -9.70 24.46
CA LEU A 34 16.35 -8.79 23.36
C LEU A 34 15.41 -9.55 22.43
N PHE A 35 14.19 -9.05 22.30
CA PHE A 35 13.33 -9.37 21.18
C PHE A 35 14.07 -8.93 19.91
N THR A 36 14.65 -9.88 19.20
CA THR A 36 14.98 -9.69 17.78
C THR A 36 13.67 -9.93 17.02
N PRO A 37 13.04 -8.88 16.44
CA PRO A 37 11.97 -9.14 15.49
C PRO A 37 12.59 -9.93 14.35
N LYS A 38 12.18 -11.20 14.20
CA LYS A 38 12.40 -11.95 12.97
C LYS A 38 11.69 -11.16 11.87
N ILE A 39 12.46 -10.41 11.10
CA ILE A 39 12.02 -9.86 9.82
C ILE A 39 11.63 -11.09 8.98
N MET A 40 10.34 -11.25 8.71
CA MET A 40 9.86 -12.12 7.65
C MET A 40 10.40 -11.55 6.34
N SER A 41 11.52 -12.12 5.88
CA SER A 41 12.36 -11.62 4.79
C SER A 41 11.91 -12.05 3.39
N ASP A 42 10.67 -12.50 3.21
CA ASP A 42 10.28 -13.18 1.96
C ASP A 42 9.39 -12.37 1.02
N THR A 43 9.25 -11.05 1.22
CA THR A 43 8.70 -10.12 0.22
C THR A 43 9.69 -8.99 -0.04
N ASN A 44 10.81 -9.34 -0.70
CA ASN A 44 11.71 -8.34 -1.28
C ASN A 44 10.99 -7.59 -2.41
N GLY A 45 10.77 -6.28 -2.21
CA GLY A 45 10.85 -5.29 -3.29
C GLY A 45 9.61 -5.03 -4.17
N TYR A 46 8.40 -5.43 -3.79
CA TYR A 46 7.19 -5.05 -4.53
C TYR A 46 6.55 -3.84 -3.85
N THR A 47 6.93 -2.65 -4.30
CA THR A 47 6.40 -1.38 -3.80
C THR A 47 5.44 -0.84 -4.84
N ASN A 48 4.15 -0.82 -4.54
CA ASN A 48 3.19 -0.14 -5.40
C ASN A 48 3.48 1.35 -5.28
N GLY A 49 3.97 1.97 -6.37
CA GLY A 49 3.98 3.41 -6.46
C GLY A 49 4.90 4.16 -5.48
N MET A 50 6.14 3.70 -5.26
CA MET A 50 7.08 4.48 -4.45
C MET A 50 7.42 5.83 -5.13
N THR A 51 6.80 6.91 -4.67
CA THR A 51 7.39 8.24 -4.72
C THR A 51 7.80 8.66 -3.33
N ASN A 52 9.11 8.74 -3.07
CA ASN A 52 9.59 9.46 -1.89
C ASN A 52 9.00 10.87 -1.95
N GLY A 53 8.20 11.23 -0.94
CA GLY A 53 7.42 12.47 -0.88
C GLY A 53 8.27 13.73 -0.96
N HIS A 54 8.73 14.07 -2.17
CA HIS A 54 9.28 15.35 -2.51
C HIS A 54 8.19 16.39 -2.32
N ASN A 55 8.41 17.29 -1.36
CA ASN A 55 7.59 18.48 -1.23
C ASN A 55 7.68 19.31 -2.52
N GLY A 56 6.54 19.48 -3.20
CA GLY A 56 6.33 20.63 -4.08
C GLY A 56 6.72 20.51 -5.55
N CYS A 57 7.15 19.36 -6.08
CA CYS A 57 7.24 19.19 -7.53
C CYS A 57 5.96 18.53 -8.08
N ASN A 58 5.40 19.10 -9.14
CA ASN A 58 4.25 18.60 -9.90
C ASN A 58 4.51 17.26 -10.63
N SER A 59 5.47 16.44 -10.20
CA SER A 59 5.71 15.14 -10.82
C SER A 59 4.61 14.17 -10.38
N GLU A 60 3.70 13.87 -11.29
CA GLU A 60 2.77 12.75 -11.19
C GLU A 60 3.55 11.48 -10.78
N PRO A 61 2.99 10.64 -9.88
CA PRO A 61 3.70 9.50 -9.33
C PRO A 61 4.25 8.60 -10.45
N VAL A 62 5.57 8.46 -10.47
CA VAL A 62 6.28 7.60 -11.43
C VAL A 62 6.09 6.16 -10.97
N GLY A 63 5.08 5.50 -11.52
CA GLY A 63 4.79 4.09 -11.26
C GLY A 63 3.30 3.78 -11.22
N GLN A 64 2.65 3.82 -12.38
CA GLN A 64 1.22 3.50 -12.57
C GLN A 64 0.91 1.99 -12.45
N HIS A 65 1.74 1.25 -11.71
CA HIS A 65 1.69 -0.20 -11.71
C HIS A 65 1.38 -0.76 -10.34
N TRP A 66 0.61 -1.85 -10.33
CA TRP A 66 0.11 -2.46 -9.11
C TRP A 66 0.42 -3.93 -9.11
N THR A 67 1.01 -4.40 -8.02
CA THR A 67 1.28 -5.81 -7.81
C THR A 67 0.05 -6.46 -7.20
N VAL A 68 -0.47 -7.50 -7.85
CA VAL A 68 -1.66 -8.24 -7.44
C VAL A 68 -1.46 -9.74 -7.57
N GLY A 69 -2.25 -10.50 -6.83
CA GLY A 69 -2.58 -11.89 -7.11
C GLY A 69 -3.99 -12.01 -7.66
N LEU A 70 -4.20 -12.97 -8.57
CA LEU A 70 -5.52 -13.29 -9.13
C LEU A 70 -5.93 -14.69 -8.69
N LEU A 71 -6.98 -14.78 -7.87
CA LEU A 71 -7.54 -16.04 -7.37
C LEU A 71 -8.69 -16.50 -8.26
N ASN A 72 -8.68 -17.75 -8.69
CA ASN A 72 -9.80 -18.38 -9.39
C ASN A 72 -10.92 -18.81 -8.41
N SER A 73 -12.00 -19.38 -8.94
CA SER A 73 -13.13 -19.90 -8.16
C SER A 73 -12.80 -21.09 -7.24
N GLN A 74 -11.62 -21.69 -7.37
CA GLN A 74 -11.11 -22.75 -6.50
C GLN A 74 -10.12 -22.23 -5.45
N CYS A 75 -10.05 -20.91 -5.26
CA CYS A 75 -9.11 -20.24 -4.36
C CYS A 75 -7.64 -20.57 -4.67
N ARG A 76 -7.31 -20.68 -5.96
CA ARG A 76 -5.95 -20.87 -6.44
C ARG A 76 -5.49 -19.67 -7.25
N TYR A 77 -4.24 -19.27 -7.06
CA TYR A 77 -3.64 -18.12 -7.72
C TYR A 77 -3.17 -18.44 -9.14
N LEU A 78 -3.44 -17.52 -10.06
CA LEU A 78 -2.76 -17.42 -11.35
C LEU A 78 -1.25 -17.36 -11.12
N THR A 79 -0.53 -18.24 -11.79
CA THR A 79 0.88 -18.52 -11.55
C THR A 79 1.64 -18.52 -12.88
N ALA A 80 2.70 -17.73 -12.95
CA ALA A 80 3.71 -17.84 -14.01
C ALA A 80 4.80 -18.82 -13.56
N GLU A 81 5.03 -19.89 -14.32
CA GLU A 81 6.09 -20.84 -14.01
C GLU A 81 7.47 -20.32 -14.38
N SER A 82 8.49 -20.68 -13.59
CA SER A 82 9.86 -20.22 -13.82
C SER A 82 10.49 -20.76 -15.10
N PHE A 83 9.94 -21.82 -15.68
CA PHE A 83 10.49 -22.49 -16.86
C PHE A 83 9.41 -22.76 -17.90
N GLY A 84 9.78 -22.64 -19.18
CA GLY A 84 8.92 -22.97 -20.32
C GLY A 84 7.76 -22.00 -20.56
N PHE A 85 7.79 -20.81 -19.94
CA PHE A 85 6.81 -19.73 -20.14
C PHE A 85 5.35 -20.14 -19.95
N LYS A 86 5.14 -21.18 -19.13
CA LYS A 86 3.81 -21.74 -18.85
C LYS A 86 3.11 -20.92 -17.78
N VAL A 87 1.80 -20.86 -17.91
CA VAL A 87 0.91 -20.31 -16.89
C VAL A 87 -0.07 -21.38 -16.43
N ASN A 88 -0.47 -21.31 -15.17
CA ASN A 88 -1.53 -22.13 -14.60
C ASN A 88 -2.26 -21.34 -13.49
N ALA A 89 -3.31 -21.93 -12.93
CA ALA A 89 -4.05 -21.33 -11.81
C ALA A 89 -4.10 -22.29 -10.62
N ASN A 90 -2.94 -22.83 -10.21
CA ASN A 90 -2.84 -23.84 -9.15
C ASN A 90 -2.09 -23.35 -7.90
N GLY A 91 -1.66 -22.09 -7.87
CA GLY A 91 -0.90 -21.52 -6.76
C GLY A 91 -1.71 -21.50 -5.46
N VAL A 92 -1.16 -22.01 -4.36
CA VAL A 92 -1.89 -22.12 -3.07
C VAL A 92 -1.69 -20.92 -2.15
N GLY A 93 -0.79 -20.00 -2.51
CA GLY A 93 -0.48 -18.82 -1.72
C GLY A 93 0.17 -17.76 -2.59
N LEU A 94 0.08 -16.50 -2.16
CA LEU A 94 0.63 -15.37 -2.87
C LEU A 94 2.13 -15.25 -2.61
N LYS A 95 2.94 -15.81 -3.50
CA LYS A 95 4.41 -15.73 -3.49
C LYS A 95 4.90 -15.17 -4.83
N LYS A 96 6.22 -15.08 -5.01
CA LYS A 96 6.89 -14.53 -6.21
C LYS A 96 6.23 -14.93 -7.54
N LYS A 97 5.90 -16.21 -7.75
CA LYS A 97 5.31 -16.71 -9.01
C LYS A 97 3.85 -16.31 -9.24
N GLN A 98 3.14 -15.94 -8.17
CA GLN A 98 1.73 -15.55 -8.15
C GLN A 98 1.53 -14.04 -8.21
N LEU A 99 2.63 -13.28 -8.16
CA LEU A 99 2.61 -11.82 -8.26
C LEU A 99 2.59 -11.42 -9.73
N TRP A 100 1.63 -10.57 -10.06
CA TRP A 100 1.44 -9.96 -11.36
C TRP A 100 1.41 -8.45 -11.20
N THR A 101 2.20 -7.76 -11.99
CA THR A 101 2.20 -6.31 -12.08
C THR A 101 1.21 -5.88 -13.15
N LEU A 102 0.09 -5.28 -12.73
CA LEU A 102 -0.85 -4.60 -13.60
C LEU A 102 -0.22 -3.29 -14.06
N GLU A 103 -0.11 -3.12 -15.37
CA GLU A 103 0.38 -1.89 -15.98
C GLU A 103 -0.62 -1.38 -17.01
N PRO A 104 -0.77 -0.05 -17.19
CA PRO A 104 -1.48 0.50 -18.33
C PRO A 104 -0.87 -0.01 -19.63
N TYR A 105 -1.72 -0.44 -20.55
CA TYR A 105 -1.28 -0.84 -21.89
C TYR A 105 -1.19 0.36 -22.83
N GLY A 106 -2.08 1.35 -22.68
CA GLY A 106 -2.10 2.59 -23.46
C GLY A 106 -2.90 3.68 -22.74
N ASP A 107 -3.49 4.59 -23.50
CA ASP A 107 -4.28 5.72 -22.96
C ASP A 107 -5.74 5.37 -22.64
N ASP A 108 -6.19 4.15 -22.97
CA ASP A 108 -7.49 3.62 -22.54
C ASP A 108 -7.36 2.89 -21.19
N ASP A 109 -8.49 2.57 -20.54
CA ASP A 109 -8.52 1.80 -19.28
C ASP A 109 -8.11 0.32 -19.43
N SER A 110 -7.33 0.02 -20.47
CA SER A 110 -6.79 -1.31 -20.68
C SER A 110 -5.47 -1.51 -19.93
N VAL A 111 -5.28 -2.75 -19.52
CA VAL A 111 -4.13 -3.18 -18.73
C VAL A 111 -3.42 -4.34 -19.42
N CYS A 112 -2.16 -4.52 -19.06
CA CYS A 112 -1.39 -5.73 -19.28
C CYS A 112 -0.87 -6.25 -17.95
N LEU A 113 -0.65 -7.56 -17.87
CA LEU A 113 -0.20 -8.22 -16.64
C LEU A 113 1.21 -8.74 -16.85
N ARG A 114 2.20 -8.12 -16.20
CA ARG A 114 3.59 -8.56 -16.23
C ARG A 114 3.89 -9.48 -15.06
N SER A 115 4.51 -10.62 -15.34
CA SER A 115 4.95 -11.59 -14.34
C SER A 115 6.26 -11.20 -13.67
N HIS A 116 6.64 -11.94 -12.62
CA HIS A 116 7.94 -11.84 -11.95
C HIS A 116 9.18 -12.16 -12.83
N LEU A 117 8.96 -12.59 -14.09
CA LEU A 117 10.01 -12.86 -15.08
C LEU A 117 10.13 -11.74 -16.12
N ASP A 118 9.47 -10.61 -15.88
CA ASP A 118 9.40 -9.48 -16.82
C ASP A 118 8.77 -9.85 -18.18
N ARG A 119 7.85 -10.82 -18.16
CA ARG A 119 7.08 -11.27 -19.31
C ARG A 119 5.58 -11.04 -19.10
N TYR A 120 4.87 -10.72 -20.17
CA TYR A 120 3.46 -10.40 -20.16
C TYR A 120 2.57 -11.62 -20.41
N LEU A 121 1.47 -11.70 -19.66
CA LEU A 121 0.36 -12.59 -19.94
C LEU A 121 -0.23 -12.24 -21.32
N SER A 122 -0.33 -13.22 -22.21
CA SER A 122 -0.86 -13.03 -23.56
C SER A 122 -1.84 -14.13 -23.94
N VAL A 123 -2.68 -13.82 -24.93
CA VAL A 123 -3.63 -14.75 -25.53
C VAL A 123 -3.35 -14.83 -27.03
N ASP A 124 -3.21 -16.05 -27.55
CA ASP A 124 -3.06 -16.27 -28.99
C ASP A 124 -4.40 -16.27 -29.75
N HIS A 125 -4.35 -16.40 -31.08
CA HIS A 125 -5.56 -16.44 -31.92
C HIS A 125 -6.49 -17.63 -31.65
N PHE A 126 -6.00 -18.69 -31.01
CA PHE A 126 -6.76 -19.88 -30.65
C PHE A 126 -7.35 -19.80 -29.24
N GLY A 127 -6.92 -18.84 -28.43
CA GLY A 127 -7.38 -18.63 -27.06
C GLY A 127 -6.53 -19.34 -26.02
N ASN A 128 -5.36 -19.83 -26.42
CA ASN A 128 -4.37 -20.35 -25.49
C ASN A 128 -3.71 -19.17 -24.76
N VAL A 129 -3.48 -19.36 -23.48
CA VAL A 129 -2.87 -18.35 -22.62
C VAL A 129 -1.40 -18.68 -22.43
N THR A 130 -0.52 -17.72 -22.69
CA THR A 130 0.93 -17.86 -22.53
C THR A 130 1.50 -16.68 -21.75
N CYS A 131 2.78 -16.75 -21.36
CA CYS A 131 3.48 -15.66 -20.68
C CYS A 131 4.94 -15.57 -21.15
N GLU A 132 5.11 -15.44 -22.46
CA GLU A 132 6.43 -15.45 -23.11
C GLU A 132 6.90 -14.07 -23.57
N SER A 133 5.98 -13.17 -23.95
CA SER A 133 6.38 -11.90 -24.57
C SER A 133 7.01 -10.94 -23.56
N GLU A 134 8.14 -10.33 -23.94
CA GLU A 134 8.79 -9.23 -23.19
C GLU A 134 8.26 -7.85 -23.61
N GLU A 135 7.41 -7.80 -24.64
CA GLU A 135 6.87 -6.57 -25.21
C GLU A 135 5.34 -6.51 -25.09
N LYS A 136 4.78 -5.29 -25.11
CA LYS A 136 3.34 -5.06 -25.09
C LYS A 136 2.74 -5.26 -26.49
N LEU A 137 2.64 -6.53 -26.90
CA LEU A 137 2.01 -6.94 -28.16
C LEU A 137 0.47 -7.01 -28.05
N GLU A 138 -0.23 -7.07 -29.17
CA GLU A 138 -1.71 -7.02 -29.22
C GLU A 138 -2.40 -8.07 -28.32
N GLY A 139 -1.82 -9.27 -28.22
CA GLY A 139 -2.35 -10.36 -27.39
C GLY A 139 -2.27 -10.12 -25.88
N VAL A 140 -1.51 -9.12 -25.39
CA VAL A 140 -1.35 -8.83 -23.94
C VAL A 140 -2.37 -7.82 -23.39
N LYS A 141 -3.18 -7.21 -24.26
CA LYS A 141 -4.12 -6.15 -23.89
C LYS A 141 -5.41 -6.74 -23.30
N PHE A 142 -5.75 -6.35 -22.08
CA PHE A 142 -6.99 -6.75 -21.40
C PHE A 142 -7.80 -5.54 -20.92
N PHE A 143 -9.12 -5.68 -20.94
CA PHE A 143 -10.05 -4.81 -20.22
C PHE A 143 -10.52 -5.50 -18.95
N VAL A 144 -10.55 -4.77 -17.84
CA VAL A 144 -11.08 -5.24 -16.56
C VAL A 144 -12.56 -4.87 -16.47
N ALA A 145 -13.42 -5.84 -16.19
CA ALA A 145 -14.82 -5.60 -15.84
C ALA A 145 -15.11 -6.17 -14.44
N VAL A 146 -15.66 -5.35 -13.55
CA VAL A 146 -16.08 -5.83 -12.22
C VAL A 146 -17.44 -6.50 -12.33
N ALA A 147 -17.59 -7.67 -11.70
CA ALA A 147 -18.82 -8.42 -11.68
C ALA A 147 -19.94 -7.65 -10.96
N ASN A 148 -21.10 -7.58 -11.60
CA ASN A 148 -22.30 -6.92 -11.05
C ASN A 148 -23.05 -7.79 -10.02
N ASP A 149 -22.44 -8.87 -9.52
CA ASP A 149 -22.99 -9.75 -8.50
C ASP A 149 -22.63 -9.29 -7.06
N GLY A 150 -21.97 -8.14 -6.94
CA GLY A 150 -21.56 -7.57 -5.66
C GLY A 150 -20.38 -8.29 -5.00
N THR A 151 -19.73 -9.25 -5.68
CA THR A 151 -18.57 -9.97 -5.13
C THR A 151 -17.26 -9.21 -5.28
N GLY A 152 -17.20 -8.20 -6.16
CA GLY A 152 -15.97 -7.47 -6.47
C GLY A 152 -14.98 -8.26 -7.33
N ARG A 153 -15.36 -9.46 -7.80
CA ARG A 153 -14.54 -10.25 -8.71
C ARG A 153 -14.44 -9.58 -10.07
N TRP A 154 -13.34 -9.82 -10.75
CA TRP A 154 -13.08 -9.27 -12.07
C TRP A 154 -13.23 -10.32 -13.15
N ALA A 155 -13.71 -9.87 -14.30
CA ALA A 155 -13.60 -10.58 -15.56
C ALA A 155 -12.56 -9.85 -16.43
N LEU A 156 -11.55 -10.57 -16.90
CA LEU A 156 -10.47 -10.03 -17.73
C LEU A 156 -10.76 -10.34 -19.20
N ARG A 157 -11.20 -9.35 -19.97
CA ARG A 157 -11.52 -9.50 -21.39
C ARG A 157 -10.31 -9.17 -22.25
N ASN A 158 -9.82 -10.13 -23.02
CA ASN A 158 -8.74 -9.87 -23.98
C ASN A 158 -9.26 -8.99 -25.14
N ALA A 159 -8.52 -7.93 -25.49
CA ALA A 159 -8.94 -6.96 -26.48
C ALA A 159 -8.97 -7.54 -27.91
N MET A 160 -7.95 -8.32 -28.28
CA MET A 160 -7.82 -8.93 -29.61
C MET A 160 -8.95 -9.93 -29.89
N ARG A 161 -9.27 -10.79 -28.92
CA ARG A 161 -10.30 -11.85 -29.09
C ARG A 161 -11.70 -11.42 -28.69
N GLY A 162 -11.83 -10.47 -27.79
CA GLY A 162 -13.09 -10.09 -27.16
C GLY A 162 -13.64 -11.13 -26.18
N TYR A 163 -12.86 -12.15 -25.80
CA TYR A 163 -13.24 -13.21 -24.86
C TYR A 163 -12.60 -13.02 -23.48
N PHE A 164 -13.11 -13.75 -22.49
CA PHE A 164 -12.69 -13.64 -21.10
C PHE A 164 -11.68 -14.72 -20.70
N LEU A 165 -10.65 -14.32 -19.97
CA LEU A 165 -9.67 -15.20 -19.36
C LEU A 165 -10.34 -16.02 -18.25
N GLY A 166 -10.28 -17.34 -18.38
CA GLY A 166 -10.82 -18.28 -17.40
C GLY A 166 -9.84 -19.37 -17.01
N ALA A 167 -10.07 -19.92 -15.83
CA ALA A 167 -9.42 -21.11 -15.30
C ALA A 167 -10.48 -22.21 -15.10
N ALA A 168 -10.46 -23.23 -15.95
CA ALA A 168 -11.36 -24.37 -15.86
C ALA A 168 -10.56 -25.67 -15.98
N ASN A 169 -10.79 -26.61 -15.05
CA ASN A 169 -10.21 -27.97 -15.08
C ASN A 169 -8.68 -27.96 -15.31
N ASP A 170 -7.94 -27.20 -14.49
CA ASP A 170 -6.48 -27.01 -14.57
C ASP A 170 -5.94 -26.36 -15.85
N LYS A 171 -6.81 -25.86 -16.73
CA LYS A 171 -6.42 -25.15 -17.96
C LYS A 171 -6.79 -23.68 -17.91
N LEU A 172 -5.88 -22.84 -18.38
CA LEU A 172 -6.13 -21.43 -18.64
C LEU A 172 -6.50 -21.24 -20.11
N LEU A 173 -7.67 -20.67 -20.35
CA LEU A 173 -8.21 -20.43 -21.67
C LEU A 173 -8.89 -19.07 -21.74
N CYS A 174 -8.88 -18.47 -22.92
CA CYS A 174 -9.57 -17.20 -23.19
C CYS A 174 -10.53 -17.37 -24.38
N SER A 175 -11.62 -18.11 -24.15
CA SER A 175 -12.60 -18.51 -25.18
C SER A 175 -14.05 -18.18 -24.82
N ALA A 176 -14.32 -17.81 -23.57
CA ALA A 176 -15.67 -17.51 -23.10
C ALA A 176 -16.16 -16.15 -23.63
N LYS A 177 -17.37 -16.12 -24.20
CA LYS A 177 -18.04 -14.89 -24.67
C LYS A 177 -18.66 -14.07 -23.55
N VAL A 178 -19.05 -14.74 -22.46
CA VAL A 178 -19.68 -14.17 -21.28
C VAL A 178 -19.00 -14.79 -20.06
N PRO A 179 -18.62 -14.01 -19.05
CA PRO A 179 -17.90 -14.55 -17.90
C PRO A 179 -18.81 -15.45 -17.05
N GLY A 180 -18.36 -16.68 -16.80
CA GLY A 180 -18.93 -17.58 -15.80
C GLY A 180 -18.04 -17.69 -14.56
N PRO A 181 -18.32 -18.64 -13.65
CA PRO A 181 -17.49 -18.85 -12.45
C PRO A 181 -16.01 -19.14 -12.72
N ALA A 182 -15.66 -19.67 -13.90
CA ALA A 182 -14.28 -19.94 -14.30
C ALA A 182 -13.53 -18.68 -14.74
N GLU A 183 -14.24 -17.66 -15.23
CA GLU A 183 -13.70 -16.40 -15.76
C GLU A 183 -13.71 -15.26 -14.73
N LEU A 184 -14.21 -15.52 -13.53
CA LEU A 184 -14.27 -14.56 -12.44
C LEU A 184 -13.11 -14.75 -11.48
N TRP A 185 -12.30 -13.70 -11.34
CA TRP A 185 -11.08 -13.67 -10.55
C TRP A 185 -11.24 -12.76 -9.34
N THR A 186 -10.87 -13.25 -8.16
CA THR A 186 -10.76 -12.39 -6.97
C THR A 186 -9.39 -11.73 -6.96
N VAL A 187 -9.36 -10.40 -6.86
CA VAL A 187 -8.10 -9.63 -6.87
C VAL A 187 -7.61 -9.40 -5.47
N HIS A 188 -6.39 -9.88 -5.22
CA HIS A 188 -5.69 -9.69 -3.96
C HIS A 188 -4.53 -8.72 -4.18
N LEU A 189 -4.62 -7.51 -3.63
CA LEU A 189 -3.52 -6.55 -3.67
C LEU A 189 -2.32 -7.15 -2.94
N ALA A 190 -1.17 -7.17 -3.60
CA ALA A 190 0.10 -7.52 -2.96
C ALA A 190 0.73 -6.29 -2.31
N ALA A 191 -0.09 -5.47 -1.65
CA ALA A 191 0.36 -4.33 -0.87
C ALA A 191 0.61 -4.77 0.58
N ARG A 192 1.48 -4.03 1.29
CA ARG A 192 1.46 -4.11 2.76
C ARG A 192 0.07 -3.69 3.22
N PRO A 193 -0.50 -4.33 4.26
CA PRO A 193 -1.83 -3.97 4.71
C PRO A 193 -1.87 -2.51 5.20
N GLN A 194 -0.75 -1.97 5.69
CA GLN A 194 -0.61 -0.59 6.13
C GLN A 194 -0.16 0.34 4.99
N VAL A 195 -0.98 1.34 4.69
CA VAL A 195 -0.80 2.25 3.56
C VAL A 195 -1.12 3.69 3.94
N ASN A 196 -0.60 4.61 3.13
CA ASN A 196 -1.09 5.98 3.04
C ASN A 196 -1.93 6.13 1.76
N ILE A 197 -3.08 6.80 1.86
CA ILE A 197 -4.02 6.95 0.74
C ILE A 197 -3.90 8.38 0.20
N ARG A 198 -3.57 8.55 -1.09
CA ARG A 198 -3.46 9.85 -1.74
C ARG A 198 -4.53 10.00 -2.81
N SER A 199 -5.29 11.10 -2.78
CA SER A 199 -6.24 11.43 -3.84
C SER A 199 -5.54 12.06 -5.04
N VAL A 200 -5.86 11.59 -6.23
CA VAL A 200 -5.39 12.16 -7.50
C VAL A 200 -5.99 13.54 -7.72
N GLY A 201 -7.32 13.67 -7.60
CA GLY A 201 -8.03 14.95 -7.81
C GLY A 201 -7.61 16.06 -6.84
N ARG A 202 -7.50 15.74 -5.54
CA ARG A 202 -7.13 16.74 -4.52
C ARG A 202 -5.62 16.96 -4.41
N ARG A 203 -4.80 16.00 -4.86
CA ARG A 203 -3.34 15.98 -4.63
C ARG A 203 -3.01 16.13 -3.14
N ARG A 204 -3.75 15.41 -2.30
CA ARG A 204 -3.65 15.41 -0.83
C ARG A 204 -3.78 13.98 -0.30
N TYR A 205 -3.23 13.76 0.88
CA TYR A 205 -3.31 12.51 1.60
C TYR A 205 -4.56 12.48 2.49
N ALA A 206 -5.13 11.30 2.63
CA ALA A 206 -6.14 11.01 3.63
C ALA A 206 -5.53 11.07 5.02
N ARG A 207 -6.30 11.54 5.99
CA ARG A 207 -6.00 11.45 7.42
C ARG A 207 -7.28 11.34 8.24
N LEU A 208 -7.19 10.73 9.41
CA LEU A 208 -8.23 10.77 10.43
C LEU A 208 -8.45 12.23 10.87
N SER A 209 -9.71 12.65 10.98
CA SER A 209 -10.07 13.97 11.45
C SER A 209 -9.67 14.16 12.92
N THR A 210 -9.46 15.42 13.33
CA THR A 210 -9.05 15.75 14.72
C THR A 210 -10.11 15.40 15.76
N ASP A 211 -11.38 15.32 15.37
CA ASP A 211 -12.49 14.85 16.20
C ASP A 211 -12.66 13.32 16.18
N HIS A 212 -11.85 12.59 15.40
CA HIS A 212 -11.83 11.13 15.28
C HIS A 212 -13.12 10.49 14.74
N GLU A 213 -13.92 11.26 14.00
CA GLU A 213 -15.24 10.83 13.50
C GLU A 213 -15.33 10.69 11.97
N ALA A 214 -14.32 11.16 11.23
CA ALA A 214 -14.30 11.10 9.76
C ALA A 214 -12.88 10.96 9.20
N ILE A 215 -12.77 10.66 7.91
CA ILE A 215 -11.51 10.74 7.17
C ILE A 215 -11.56 11.97 6.28
N HIS A 216 -10.57 12.86 6.41
CA HIS A 216 -10.40 14.03 5.55
C HIS A 216 -9.28 13.79 4.56
N VAL A 217 -9.38 14.35 3.35
CA VAL A 217 -8.31 14.27 2.33
C VAL A 217 -7.73 15.65 2.08
N ASP A 218 -7.03 16.17 3.07
CA ASP A 218 -6.48 17.53 3.12
C ASP A 218 -5.00 17.58 3.57
N ALA A 219 -4.40 16.45 3.93
CA ALA A 219 -3.02 16.39 4.39
C ALA A 219 -2.03 16.61 3.22
N ASN A 220 -1.02 17.47 3.42
CA ASN A 220 0.00 17.72 2.40
C ASN A 220 1.01 16.57 2.30
N THR A 221 1.34 15.96 3.44
CA THR A 221 2.28 14.86 3.58
C THR A 221 1.66 13.77 4.47
N PRO A 222 2.01 12.48 4.26
CA PRO A 222 1.53 11.39 5.09
C PRO A 222 2.35 11.30 6.38
N TRP A 223 2.22 12.29 7.25
CA TRP A 223 2.93 12.37 8.52
C TRP A 223 1.98 12.07 9.67
N GLY A 224 2.44 11.30 10.66
CA GLY A 224 1.63 10.91 11.79
C GLY A 224 0.69 9.73 11.55
N GLU A 225 0.08 9.27 12.63
CA GLU A 225 -0.76 8.09 12.79
C GLU A 225 -2.12 8.31 12.16
N ASP A 226 -2.57 9.57 12.12
CA ASP A 226 -3.82 9.95 11.49
C ASP A 226 -3.77 9.67 9.98
N THR A 227 -2.59 9.69 9.35
CA THR A 227 -2.41 9.32 7.94
C THR A 227 -2.23 7.82 7.70
N LEU A 228 -2.12 7.00 8.75
CA LEU A 228 -1.94 5.56 8.68
C LEU A 228 -3.29 4.83 8.56
N PHE A 229 -3.46 4.09 7.47
CA PHE A 229 -4.63 3.24 7.25
C PHE A 229 -4.22 1.79 7.05
N THR A 230 -5.07 0.88 7.51
CA THR A 230 -4.96 -0.54 7.19
C THR A 230 -6.03 -0.92 6.17
N LEU A 231 -5.63 -1.48 5.03
CA LEU A 231 -6.55 -2.09 4.07
C LEU A 231 -6.73 -3.57 4.41
N GLU A 232 -7.89 -3.88 4.98
CA GLU A 232 -8.23 -5.25 5.40
C GLU A 232 -9.01 -5.96 4.30
N PHE A 233 -8.49 -7.10 3.83
CA PHE A 233 -9.14 -7.92 2.82
C PHE A 233 -10.22 -8.83 3.42
N HIS A 234 -11.42 -8.75 2.86
CA HIS A 234 -12.61 -9.51 3.27
C HIS A 234 -13.34 -10.06 2.05
N GLU A 235 -13.12 -11.34 1.73
CA GLU A 235 -13.87 -12.09 0.71
C GLU A 235 -13.98 -11.36 -0.66
N GLY A 236 -12.88 -10.80 -1.14
CA GLY A 236 -12.84 -10.07 -2.43
C GLY A 236 -13.12 -8.57 -2.31
N LYS A 237 -13.40 -8.08 -1.11
CA LYS A 237 -13.59 -6.66 -0.79
C LYS A 237 -12.51 -6.19 0.17
N TYR A 238 -12.45 -4.87 0.36
CA TYR A 238 -11.54 -4.22 1.27
C TYR A 238 -12.30 -3.29 2.21
N ALA A 239 -11.85 -3.23 3.46
CA ALA A 239 -12.25 -2.21 4.41
C ALA A 239 -11.09 -1.25 4.67
N ILE A 240 -11.39 0.04 4.81
CA ILE A 240 -10.42 1.05 5.25
C ILE A 240 -10.52 1.15 6.77
N HIS A 241 -9.49 0.68 7.47
CA HIS A 241 -9.37 0.70 8.93
C HIS A 241 -8.42 1.81 9.37
N THR A 242 -8.86 2.62 10.32
CA THR A 242 -8.18 3.82 10.80
C THR A 242 -7.36 3.52 12.06
N CYS A 243 -6.39 4.38 12.37
CA CYS A 243 -5.52 4.23 13.56
C CYS A 243 -6.27 4.22 14.90
N ASN A 244 -7.50 4.74 14.96
CA ASN A 244 -8.36 4.70 16.14
C ASN A 244 -9.26 3.45 16.23
N ASP A 245 -8.93 2.39 15.50
CA ASP A 245 -9.63 1.09 15.53
C ASP A 245 -11.08 1.16 15.01
N LYS A 246 -11.34 2.00 14.00
CA LYS A 246 -12.65 2.14 13.35
C LYS A 246 -12.55 1.88 11.84
N TYR A 247 -13.70 1.64 11.22
CA TYR A 247 -13.85 1.35 9.79
C TYR A 247 -14.62 2.46 9.08
N LEU A 248 -14.16 2.88 7.92
CA LEU A 248 -14.88 3.83 7.07
C LEU A 248 -16.18 3.19 6.55
N LYS A 249 -17.32 3.84 6.77
CA LYS A 249 -18.58 3.51 6.09
C LYS A 249 -18.75 4.31 4.80
N PHE A 250 -19.58 3.82 3.88
CA PHE A 250 -19.85 4.51 2.61
C PHE A 250 -20.42 5.93 2.77
N ASP A 251 -21.04 6.26 3.91
CA ASP A 251 -21.65 7.57 4.20
C ASP A 251 -20.64 8.60 4.74
N GLY A 252 -19.41 8.17 5.02
CA GLY A 252 -18.31 8.98 5.56
C GLY A 252 -18.16 8.92 7.08
N SER A 253 -19.08 8.26 7.79
CA SER A 253 -18.95 8.00 9.22
C SER A 253 -17.98 6.85 9.49
N LEU A 254 -17.50 6.76 10.73
CA LEU A 254 -16.65 5.67 11.20
C LEU A 254 -17.43 4.69 12.09
N SER A 255 -17.23 3.40 11.88
CA SER A 255 -17.86 2.32 12.65
C SER A 255 -16.84 1.57 13.50
N GLU A 256 -17.17 1.26 14.76
CA GLU A 256 -16.32 0.43 15.63
C GLU A 256 -16.30 -1.05 15.21
N THR A 257 -17.28 -1.47 14.42
CA THR A 257 -17.39 -2.85 13.94
C THR A 257 -17.45 -2.88 12.42
N LEU A 258 -16.88 -3.93 11.85
CA LEU A 258 -16.97 -4.15 10.41
C LEU A 258 -18.40 -4.52 10.03
N VAL A 259 -19.07 -3.62 9.31
CA VAL A 259 -20.43 -3.77 8.80
C VAL A 259 -20.43 -3.76 7.26
N PRO A 260 -21.49 -4.23 6.58
CA PRO A 260 -21.53 -4.27 5.11
C PRO A 260 -21.25 -2.92 4.44
N GLU A 261 -21.61 -1.82 5.09
CA GLU A 261 -21.37 -0.45 4.63
C GLU A 261 -19.89 -0.05 4.62
N CYS A 262 -19.03 -0.85 5.26
CA CYS A 262 -17.57 -0.64 5.31
C CYS A 262 -16.81 -1.39 4.20
N LEU A 263 -17.50 -2.17 3.36
CA LEU A 263 -16.85 -3.03 2.38
C LEU A 263 -16.91 -2.42 0.98
N PHE A 264 -15.72 -2.27 0.39
CA PHE A 264 -15.54 -1.69 -0.93
C PHE A 264 -14.85 -2.69 -1.88
N THR A 265 -15.28 -2.72 -3.13
CA THR A 265 -14.60 -3.46 -4.20
C THR A 265 -13.58 -2.53 -4.86
N LEU A 266 -12.44 -3.08 -5.29
CA LEU A 266 -11.43 -2.31 -6.01
C LEU A 266 -11.67 -2.37 -7.52
N GLU A 267 -11.59 -1.21 -8.16
CA GLU A 267 -11.55 -1.08 -9.60
C GLU A 267 -10.28 -0.36 -10.03
N PHE A 268 -9.80 -0.71 -11.22
CA PHE A 268 -8.58 -0.16 -11.79
C PHE A 268 -8.93 0.71 -12.98
N HIS A 269 -8.44 1.95 -12.95
CA HIS A 269 -8.73 2.98 -13.93
C HIS A 269 -7.43 3.69 -14.26
N SER A 270 -6.93 3.49 -15.47
CA SER A 270 -5.73 4.17 -15.99
C SER A 270 -4.53 4.22 -15.00
N GLY A 271 -4.25 3.10 -14.33
CA GLY A 271 -3.14 2.99 -13.36
C GLY A 271 -3.46 3.47 -11.92
N TYR A 272 -4.70 3.84 -11.64
CA TYR A 272 -5.18 4.26 -10.31
C TYR A 272 -6.25 3.31 -9.78
N LEU A 273 -6.48 3.36 -8.47
CA LEU A 273 -7.55 2.63 -7.81
C LEU A 273 -8.78 3.51 -7.59
N ALA A 274 -9.95 2.94 -7.82
CA ALA A 274 -11.22 3.45 -7.34
C ALA A 274 -11.85 2.43 -6.38
N LEU A 275 -12.45 2.91 -5.28
CA LEU A 275 -13.13 2.07 -4.31
C LEU A 275 -14.65 2.22 -4.48
N ARG A 276 -15.33 1.12 -4.74
CA ARG A 276 -16.76 1.09 -5.06
C ARG A 276 -17.57 0.38 -3.97
N ASP A 277 -18.67 0.97 -3.54
CA ASP A 277 -19.57 0.37 -2.56
C ASP A 277 -20.53 -0.66 -3.18
N ASN A 278 -21.35 -1.28 -2.34
CA ASN A 278 -22.37 -2.25 -2.75
C ASN A 278 -23.54 -1.65 -3.57
N LEU A 279 -23.69 -0.32 -3.61
CA LEU A 279 -24.66 0.39 -4.44
C LEU A 279 -24.03 0.87 -5.77
N GLY A 280 -22.79 0.48 -6.00
CA GLY A 280 -22.04 0.80 -7.21
C GLY A 280 -21.50 2.22 -7.26
N ARG A 281 -21.49 2.95 -6.14
CA ARG A 281 -20.97 4.32 -6.03
C ARG A 281 -19.51 4.31 -5.59
N TYR A 282 -18.74 5.28 -6.04
CA TYR A 282 -17.32 5.40 -5.73
C TYR A 282 -17.05 6.35 -4.58
N VAL A 283 -16.05 5.99 -3.79
CA VAL A 283 -15.47 6.81 -2.72
C VAL A 283 -14.76 8.02 -3.34
N ALA A 284 -14.99 9.21 -2.78
CA ALA A 284 -14.36 10.46 -3.18
C ALA A 284 -14.28 11.45 -1.99
N PRO A 285 -13.35 12.41 -2.01
CA PRO A 285 -13.28 13.47 -1.01
C PRO A 285 -14.27 14.60 -1.28
N LEU A 286 -15.29 14.75 -0.43
CA LEU A 286 -16.44 15.63 -0.67
C LEU A 286 -16.50 16.86 0.23
N GLY A 287 -17.02 17.96 -0.33
CA GLY A 287 -17.25 19.21 0.39
C GLY A 287 -15.97 19.98 0.72
N SER A 288 -16.13 21.06 1.48
CA SER A 288 -15.04 21.96 1.89
C SER A 288 -14.03 21.28 2.83
N ARG A 289 -14.50 20.33 3.66
CA ARG A 289 -13.65 19.52 4.55
C ARG A 289 -13.05 18.28 3.89
N ALA A 290 -13.33 18.05 2.60
CA ALA A 290 -12.81 16.90 1.84
C ALA A 290 -13.09 15.54 2.53
N VAL A 291 -14.30 15.36 3.08
CA VAL A 291 -14.69 14.14 3.79
C VAL A 291 -14.75 12.97 2.81
N LEU A 292 -14.01 11.90 3.10
CA LEU A 292 -13.96 10.70 2.29
C LEU A 292 -15.26 9.91 2.45
N LYS A 293 -16.06 9.83 1.38
CA LYS A 293 -17.31 9.05 1.36
C LYS A 293 -17.75 8.75 -0.06
N THR A 294 -18.77 7.92 -0.23
CA THR A 294 -19.31 7.59 -1.55
C THR A 294 -20.21 8.68 -2.11
N ARG A 295 -20.22 8.85 -3.43
CA ARG A 295 -21.05 9.85 -4.12
C ARG A 295 -21.73 9.34 -5.39
N SER A 296 -20.93 9.10 -6.43
CA SER A 296 -21.38 8.92 -7.81
C SER A 296 -21.09 7.51 -8.30
N GLN A 297 -21.81 7.07 -9.33
CA GLN A 297 -21.52 5.83 -10.07
C GLN A 297 -20.55 6.04 -11.25
N THR A 298 -19.98 7.25 -11.35
CA THR A 298 -19.01 7.61 -12.39
C THR A 298 -17.65 7.83 -11.77
N VAL A 299 -16.60 7.30 -12.39
CA VAL A 299 -15.22 7.56 -11.99
C VAL A 299 -14.70 8.80 -12.72
N THR A 300 -14.26 9.78 -11.96
CA THR A 300 -13.49 10.94 -12.42
C THR A 300 -12.19 11.03 -11.62
N LYS A 301 -11.37 12.05 -11.83
CA LYS A 301 -10.13 12.24 -11.05
C LYS A 301 -10.37 12.31 -9.53
N ASP A 302 -11.56 12.68 -9.07
CA ASP A 302 -11.89 12.77 -7.64
C ASP A 302 -12.04 11.40 -6.98
N GLU A 303 -12.43 10.37 -7.74
CA GLU A 303 -12.62 8.99 -7.29
C GLU A 303 -11.33 8.13 -7.42
N LEU A 304 -10.26 8.70 -7.95
CA LEU A 304 -9.00 8.00 -8.17
C LEU A 304 -8.03 8.23 -7.00
N PHE A 305 -7.45 7.12 -6.54
CA PHE A 305 -6.51 7.08 -5.44
C PHE A 305 -5.24 6.33 -5.81
N PHE A 306 -4.20 6.71 -5.08
CA PHE A 306 -2.92 6.06 -5.02
C PHE A 306 -2.68 5.56 -3.60
N LEU A 307 -2.06 4.39 -3.48
CA LEU A 307 -1.72 3.78 -2.20
C LEU A 307 -0.20 3.69 -2.12
N GLU A 308 0.35 4.33 -1.11
CA GLU A 308 1.77 4.28 -0.80
C GLU A 308 1.97 3.34 0.38
N ASP A 309 3.01 2.52 0.36
CA ASP A 309 3.39 1.75 1.55
C ASP A 309 3.73 2.72 2.69
N SER A 310 3.12 2.52 3.85
CA SER A 310 3.45 3.35 5.00
C SER A 310 4.84 3.00 5.53
N VAL A 311 5.73 4.00 5.54
CA VAL A 311 7.08 3.87 6.08
C VAL A 311 7.04 4.08 7.60
N PRO A 312 7.78 3.29 8.40
CA PRO A 312 7.79 3.44 9.84
C PRO A 312 8.15 4.87 10.27
N GLN A 313 7.32 5.42 11.17
CA GLN A 313 7.57 6.69 11.84
C GLN A 313 7.72 6.44 13.34
N ALA A 314 8.63 7.17 13.98
CA ALA A 314 8.98 6.99 15.38
C ALA A 314 9.22 8.33 16.07
N ALA A 315 8.98 8.34 17.38
CA ALA A 315 9.44 9.40 18.27
C ALA A 315 10.62 8.86 19.10
N PHE A 316 11.56 9.75 19.43
CA PHE A 316 12.72 9.40 20.24
C PHE A 316 12.65 10.07 21.59
N VAL A 317 12.98 9.33 22.65
CA VAL A 317 13.11 9.87 24.01
C VAL A 317 14.56 9.77 24.46
N ALA A 318 15.12 10.88 24.93
CA ALA A 318 16.47 10.92 25.47
C ALA A 318 16.50 10.51 26.94
N PHE A 319 17.70 10.32 27.50
CA PHE A 319 17.90 9.93 28.91
C PHE A 319 17.31 10.91 29.92
N ASN A 320 17.10 12.18 29.52
CA ASN A 320 16.46 13.21 30.33
C ASN A 320 14.92 13.08 30.37
N GLY A 321 14.35 12.07 29.72
CA GLY A 321 12.91 11.82 29.64
C GLY A 321 12.17 12.75 28.67
N LYS A 322 12.87 13.60 27.92
CA LYS A 322 12.28 14.52 26.94
C LYS A 322 12.32 13.93 25.54
N TYR A 323 11.31 14.28 24.74
CA TYR A 323 11.24 13.93 23.33
C TYR A 323 12.20 14.77 22.50
N VAL A 324 12.82 14.10 21.53
CA VAL A 324 13.67 14.70 20.50
C VAL A 324 12.80 15.45 19.51
N SER A 325 13.22 16.66 19.15
CA SER A 325 12.42 17.65 18.43
C SER A 325 13.27 18.50 17.49
N VAL A 326 12.65 18.93 16.39
CA VAL A 326 13.15 19.97 15.47
C VAL A 326 12.33 21.27 15.55
N LYS A 327 11.54 21.46 16.60
CA LYS A 327 10.63 22.61 16.75
C LYS A 327 11.36 23.94 16.92
N GLN A 328 12.57 23.93 17.47
CA GLN A 328 13.36 25.14 17.74
C GLN A 328 14.25 25.59 16.58
N GLY A 329 14.29 24.83 15.48
CA GLY A 329 15.11 25.14 14.32
C GLY A 329 15.77 23.89 13.74
N VAL A 330 16.94 24.09 13.13
CA VAL A 330 17.68 23.00 12.46
C VAL A 330 18.36 22.04 13.44
N ASP A 331 18.67 22.48 14.66
CA ASP A 331 19.31 21.63 15.66
C ASP A 331 18.31 20.63 16.24
N VAL A 332 18.74 19.36 16.29
CA VAL A 332 17.95 18.28 16.89
C VAL A 332 18.16 18.30 18.40
N THR A 333 17.09 18.57 19.15
CA THR A 333 17.16 18.79 20.60
C THR A 333 16.16 17.93 21.37
N ALA A 334 16.52 17.45 22.56
CA ALA A 334 15.62 16.66 23.41
C ALA A 334 15.06 17.50 24.56
N ASN A 335 13.94 18.19 24.30
CA ASN A 335 13.39 19.19 25.21
C ASN A 335 11.85 19.27 25.26
N GLN A 336 11.13 18.45 24.48
CA GLN A 336 9.66 18.47 24.47
C GLN A 336 9.08 17.42 25.44
N ASP A 337 7.90 17.71 25.98
CA ASP A 337 7.12 16.80 26.84
C ASP A 337 6.00 16.07 26.08
N GLU A 338 5.63 16.58 24.91
CA GLU A 338 4.55 16.07 24.08
C GLU A 338 5.07 15.77 22.68
N ILE A 339 4.38 14.88 21.98
CA ILE A 339 4.68 14.51 20.60
C ILE A 339 3.76 15.31 19.68
N SER A 340 4.36 16.13 18.82
CA SER A 340 3.75 16.71 17.62
C SER A 340 4.49 16.22 16.38
N ASP A 341 4.13 16.73 15.20
CA ASP A 341 4.82 16.39 13.95
C ASP A 341 6.33 16.69 13.99
N HIS A 342 6.77 17.62 14.83
CA HIS A 342 8.18 17.98 15.01
C HIS A 342 8.98 16.97 15.84
N GLU A 343 8.32 16.04 16.52
CA GLU A 343 8.92 14.97 17.32
C GLU A 343 8.76 13.60 16.66
N ILE A 344 8.03 13.54 15.54
CA ILE A 344 7.84 12.34 14.72
C ILE A 344 8.84 12.38 13.57
N PHE A 345 9.59 11.30 13.40
CA PHE A 345 10.57 11.14 12.34
C PHE A 345 10.32 9.85 11.56
N GLN A 346 10.45 9.93 10.23
CA GLN A 346 10.38 8.75 9.37
C GLN A 346 11.72 8.03 9.33
N LEU A 347 11.68 6.71 9.49
CA LEU A 347 12.85 5.83 9.52
C LEU A 347 12.99 5.13 8.17
N GLU A 348 14.05 5.47 7.44
CA GLU A 348 14.30 4.93 6.10
C GLU A 348 15.57 4.07 6.11
N TYR A 349 15.42 2.78 5.80
CA TYR A 349 16.57 1.90 5.66
C TYR A 349 17.11 1.96 4.24
N ASP A 350 18.35 2.43 4.07
CA ASP A 350 19.04 2.38 2.79
C ASP A 350 19.71 1.02 2.62
N ILE A 351 19.23 0.25 1.65
CA ILE A 351 19.72 -1.09 1.34
C ILE A 351 21.17 -1.05 0.85
N SER A 352 21.60 0.05 0.21
CA SER A 352 22.93 0.15 -0.39
C SER A 352 24.01 0.40 0.66
N SER A 353 23.84 1.42 1.51
CA SER A 353 24.76 1.71 2.62
C SER A 353 24.55 0.83 3.85
N LYS A 354 23.44 0.09 3.93
CA LYS A 354 23.00 -0.69 5.10
C LYS A 354 22.77 0.17 6.36
N LYS A 355 22.48 1.47 6.18
CA LYS A 355 22.24 2.43 7.26
C LYS A 355 20.78 2.88 7.33
N TRP A 356 20.40 3.41 8.48
CA TRP A 356 19.13 4.11 8.67
C TRP A 356 19.32 5.61 8.49
N CYS A 357 18.43 6.23 7.73
CA CYS A 357 18.27 7.66 7.62
C CYS A 357 17.03 8.09 8.41
N VAL A 358 17.14 9.23 9.10
CA VAL A 358 16.04 9.79 9.90
C VAL A 358 15.57 11.07 9.22
N ARG A 359 14.31 11.08 8.77
CA ARG A 359 13.71 12.15 7.98
C ARG A 359 12.66 12.92 8.78
N THR A 360 12.57 14.23 8.57
CA THR A 360 11.58 15.13 9.18
C THR A 360 10.38 15.37 8.26
N MET A 361 9.30 15.93 8.81
CA MET A 361 8.10 16.28 8.05
C MET A 361 8.36 17.30 6.92
N GLN A 362 9.44 18.10 7.03
CA GLN A 362 9.87 19.06 6.02
C GLN A 362 10.74 18.43 4.92
N ASP A 363 10.85 17.10 4.89
CA ASP A 363 11.67 16.36 3.93
C ASP A 363 13.18 16.65 4.07
N LYS A 364 13.62 16.87 5.31
CA LYS A 364 15.03 17.04 5.66
C LYS A 364 15.53 15.88 6.50
N TYR A 365 16.83 15.62 6.44
CA TYR A 365 17.44 14.47 7.07
C TYR A 365 18.38 14.89 8.20
N TRP A 366 18.44 14.06 9.23
CA TRP A 366 19.43 14.19 10.28
C TRP A 366 20.83 13.98 9.70
N SER A 367 21.76 14.85 10.08
CA SER A 367 23.17 14.75 9.72
C SER A 367 24.05 15.18 10.88
N LEU A 368 25.18 14.50 11.04
CA LEU A 368 26.22 14.87 11.99
C LEU A 368 27.00 16.06 11.44
N GLN A 369 27.06 17.13 12.22
CA GLN A 369 27.82 18.33 11.88
C GLN A 369 29.27 18.24 12.38
N SER A 370 30.16 19.05 11.82
CA SER A 370 31.56 19.15 12.23
C SER A 370 31.74 19.56 13.69
N SER A 371 30.75 20.27 14.27
CA SER A 371 30.67 20.62 15.68
C SER A 371 30.24 19.46 16.60
N SER A 372 30.11 18.23 16.08
CA SER A 372 29.56 17.05 16.76
C SER A 372 28.08 17.15 17.17
N GLY A 373 27.36 18.19 16.73
CA GLY A 373 25.91 18.30 16.88
C GLY A 373 25.16 17.56 15.77
N ILE A 374 23.90 17.20 16.02
CA ILE A 374 23.01 16.65 14.99
C ILE A 374 22.06 17.76 14.51
N GLN A 375 21.99 17.94 13.19
CA GLN A 375 21.07 18.89 12.55
C GLN A 375 20.15 18.20 11.54
N ALA A 376 18.94 18.71 11.38
CA ALA A 376 17.92 18.20 10.46
C ALA A 376 17.71 19.13 9.26
N ASN A 377 18.78 19.40 8.52
CA ASN A 377 18.78 20.27 7.33
C ASN A 377 19.38 19.62 6.08
N ALA A 378 19.87 18.37 6.18
CA ALA A 378 20.51 17.69 5.06
C ALA A 378 19.49 17.19 4.04
N ASP A 379 19.95 17.09 2.79
CA ASP A 379 19.25 16.33 1.75
C ASP A 379 19.76 14.88 1.74
N LYS A 380 18.94 13.95 1.25
CA LYS A 380 19.15 12.49 1.35
C LYS A 380 20.55 12.00 0.93
N GLY A 381 21.20 12.67 -0.02
CA GLY A 381 22.54 12.30 -0.53
C GLY A 381 23.73 12.73 0.34
N TYR A 382 23.50 13.53 1.38
CA TYR A 382 24.55 14.08 2.26
C TYR A 382 24.49 13.50 3.68
N VAL A 383 23.74 12.43 3.89
CA VAL A 383 23.60 11.78 5.19
C VAL A 383 24.79 10.85 5.41
N THR A 384 25.68 11.16 6.36
CA THR A 384 26.85 10.33 6.73
C THR A 384 26.64 9.55 8.02
#